data_AF-A0A938MP06-F1
#
_entry.id   AF-A0A938MP06-F1
#
_cell.length_a   1.000
_cell.length_b   1.000
_cell.length_c   1.000
_cell.angle_alpha   90.00
_cell.angle_beta   90.00
_cell.angle_gamma   90.00
#
_symmetry.space_group_name_H-M   'P 1'
#
loop_
_entity.id
_entity.type
_entity.pdbx_description
1 polymer ?
#
loop_
_entity_poly.entity_id
_entity_poly.type
_entity_poly.pdbx_seq_one_letter_code
_entity_poly.pdbx_strand_id
1 'polypeptide(L)' 'MTTDNRARVVLATRNPGKRKELEALLSDLPLEIFALDEFQNCPEIVEDGRTFQENATKKALAIAKFTGMMAIGEDSG' A
#
# COMPACT_ATOMS: atom_id res chain seq x y z
N MET A 1 0.61 24.14 -17.31
CA MET A 1 0.93 22.84 -16.69
C MET A 1 0.25 22.81 -15.34
N THR A 2 -0.82 22.05 -15.17
CA THR A 2 -1.43 21.82 -13.86
C THR A 2 -0.53 20.84 -13.11
N THR A 3 0.12 21.29 -12.03
CA THR A 3 0.75 20.37 -11.08
C THR A 3 -0.36 19.55 -10.44
N ASP A 4 -0.40 18.24 -10.72
CA ASP A 4 -1.22 17.33 -9.94
C ASP A 4 -0.68 17.34 -8.51
N ASN A 5 -1.46 17.91 -7.59
CA ASN A 5 -1.06 18.09 -6.18
C ASN A 5 -1.49 16.89 -5.32
N ARG A 6 -1.93 15.79 -5.94
CA ARG A 6 -2.32 14.58 -5.23
C ARG A 6 -1.09 13.80 -4.78
N ALA A 7 -1.12 13.34 -3.54
CA ALA A 7 -0.07 12.49 -3.02
C ALA A 7 -0.20 11.07 -3.60
N ARG A 8 0.90 10.54 -4.13
CA ARG A 8 0.96 9.19 -4.71
C ARG A 8 1.20 8.16 -3.62
N VAL A 9 0.30 7.18 -3.52
CA VAL A 9 0.32 6.13 -2.49
C VAL A 9 0.14 4.77 -3.13
N VAL A 10 0.92 3.79 -2.69
CA VAL A 10 0.76 2.38 -3.06
C VAL A 10 0.06 1.62 -1.93
N LEU A 11 -0.97 0.84 -2.24
CA LEU A 11 -1.55 -0.08 -1.26
C LEU A 11 -0.71 -1.36 -1.21
N ALA A 12 -0.05 -1.61 -0.08
CA ALA A 12 0.83 -2.75 0.14
C ALA A 12 0.06 -4.05 0.45
N THR A 13 -1.03 -4.31 -0.29
CA THR A 13 -1.81 -5.55 -0.27
C THR A 13 -2.08 -6.11 -1.67
N ARG A 14 -1.98 -7.44 -1.79
CA ARG A 14 -2.46 -8.21 -2.97
C ARG A 14 -3.86 -8.78 -2.77
N ASN A 15 -4.47 -8.60 -1.60
CA ASN A 15 -5.81 -9.08 -1.33
C ASN A 15 -6.85 -8.10 -1.93
N PRO A 16 -7.69 -8.54 -2.88
CA PRO A 16 -8.64 -7.66 -3.56
C PRO A 16 -9.74 -7.11 -2.64
N GLY A 17 -10.14 -7.87 -1.61
CA GLY A 17 -11.12 -7.40 -0.61
C GLY A 17 -10.57 -6.24 0.21
N LYS A 18 -9.37 -6.44 0.78
CA LYS A 18 -8.66 -5.42 1.56
C LYS A 18 -8.36 -4.16 0.73
N ARG A 19 -7.98 -4.34 -0.54
CA ARG A 19 -7.79 -3.23 -1.47
C ARG A 19 -9.07 -2.38 -1.58
N LYS A 20 -10.20 -3.03 -1.86
CA LYS A 20 -11.48 -2.33 -2.04
C LYS A 20 -11.90 -1.57 -0.78
N GLU A 21 -11.67 -2.16 0.40
CA GLU A 21 -11.94 -1.50 1.68
C GLU A 21 -11.05 -0.26 1.88
N LEU A 22 -9.75 -0.38 1.61
CA LEU A 22 -8.81 0.74 1.72
C LEU A 22 -9.12 1.85 0.71
N GLU A 23 -9.43 1.52 -0.54
CA GLU A 23 -9.83 2.48 -1.57
C GLU A 23 -11.09 3.24 -1.15
N ALA A 24 -12.08 2.55 -0.57
CA ALA A 24 -13.29 3.17 -0.04
C ALA A 24 -13.01 4.08 1.18
N LEU A 25 -12.12 3.67 2.09
CA LEU A 25 -11.75 4.47 3.26
C LEU A 25 -10.96 5.74 2.89
N LEU A 26 -10.23 5.70 1.77
CA LEU A 26 -9.34 6.79 1.34
C LEU A 26 -9.95 7.66 0.23
N SER A 27 -11.20 7.37 -0.21
CA SER A 27 -11.82 8.00 -1.39
C SER A 27 -11.97 9.52 -1.30
N ASP A 28 -12.09 10.05 -0.08
CA ASP A 28 -12.32 11.48 0.16
C ASP A 28 -11.01 12.27 0.32
N LEU A 29 -9.85 11.60 0.23
CA LEU A 29 -8.55 12.23 0.32
C LEU A 29 -8.01 12.57 -1.09
N PRO A 30 -7.20 13.64 -1.23
CA PRO A 30 -6.55 13.98 -2.49
C PRO A 30 -5.35 13.05 -2.76
N LEU A 31 -5.60 11.75 -2.88
CA LEU A 31 -4.60 10.72 -3.14
C LEU A 31 -4.74 10.18 -4.56
N GLU A 32 -3.59 9.86 -5.15
CA GLU A 32 -3.51 8.99 -6.32
C GLU A 32 -3.07 7.61 -5.83
N ILE A 33 -3.99 6.65 -5.88
CA ILE A 33 -3.80 5.30 -5.34
C ILE A 33 -3.31 4.37 -6.46
N PHE A 34 -2.22 3.65 -6.18
CA PHE A 34 -1.65 2.63 -7.05
C PHE A 34 -1.81 1.24 -6.42
N ALA A 35 -2.20 0.27 -7.23
CA ALA A 35 -2.23 -1.13 -6.84
C ALA A 35 -0.83 -1.75 -6.96
N LEU A 36 -0.53 -2.69 -6.06
CA LEU A 36 0.72 -3.46 -6.09
C LEU A 36 0.97 -4.19 -7.41
N ASP A 37 -0.11 -4.58 -8.09
CA ASP A 37 -0.13 -5.35 -9.34
C ASP A 37 0.43 -4.56 -10.51
N GLU A 38 0.46 -3.23 -10.40
CA GLU A 38 1.03 -2.32 -11.41
C GLU A 38 2.56 -2.34 -11.42
N PHE A 39 3.19 -2.94 -10.40
CA PHE A 39 4.65 -3.01 -10.28
C PHE A 39 5.16 -4.42 -10.58
N GLN A 40 5.85 -4.55 -11.72
CA GLN A 40 6.53 -5.78 -12.09
C GLN A 40 7.65 -6.10 -11.09
N ASN A 41 7.84 -7.38 -10.79
CA ASN A 41 8.89 -7.88 -9.88
C ASN A 41 8.81 -7.37 -8.44
N CYS A 42 7.63 -6.95 -7.99
CA CYS A 42 7.45 -6.60 -6.58
C CYS A 42 7.73 -7.83 -5.68
N PRO A 43 8.60 -7.69 -4.65
CA PRO A 43 8.96 -8.80 -3.79
C PRO A 43 7.75 -9.34 -3.03
N GLU A 44 7.79 -10.64 -2.72
CA GLU A 44 6.91 -11.20 -1.69
C GLU A 44 7.37 -10.74 -0.32
N ILE A 45 6.40 -10.37 0.52
CA ILE A 45 6.65 -9.89 1.87
C ILE A 45 6.24 -11.01 2.82
N VAL A 46 7.21 -11.55 3.53
CA VAL A 46 6.97 -12.58 4.56
C VAL A 46 6.39 -11.90 5.81
N GLU A 47 5.23 -12.37 6.24
CA GLU A 47 4.49 -11.89 7.41
C GLU A 47 4.83 -12.76 8.63
N ASP A 48 6.02 -12.53 9.18
CA ASP A 48 6.59 -13.26 10.33
C ASP A 48 6.55 -12.44 11.63
N GLY A 49 5.85 -11.30 11.61
CA GLY A 49 5.61 -10.46 12.77
C GLY A 49 4.79 -11.19 13.83
N ARG A 50 5.00 -10.83 15.09
CA ARG A 50 4.24 -11.33 16.24
C ARG A 50 2.93 -10.57 16.44
N THR A 51 2.75 -9.44 15.75
CA THR A 51 1.55 -8.60 15.81
C THR A 51 1.13 -8.12 14.41
N PHE A 52 -0.15 -7.82 14.25
CA PHE A 52 -0.67 -7.21 13.01
C PHE A 52 0.04 -5.89 12.68
N GLN A 53 0.37 -5.09 13.70
CA GLN A 53 1.09 -3.83 13.51
C GLN A 53 2.50 -4.04 12.92
N GLU A 54 3.22 -5.07 13.37
CA GLU A 54 4.54 -5.42 12.82
C GLU A 54 4.43 -5.83 11.35
N ASN A 55 3.47 -6.69 11.01
CA ASN A 55 3.24 -7.12 9.63
C ASN A 55 2.82 -5.95 8.72
N ALA A 56 1.87 -5.13 9.16
CA ALA A 56 1.43 -3.94 8.43
C ALA A 56 2.60 -2.97 8.18
N THR A 57 3.41 -2.70 9.21
CA THR A 57 4.60 -1.83 9.10
C THR A 57 5.62 -2.41 8.14
N LYS A 58 5.91 -3.72 8.25
CA LYS A 58 6.85 -4.42 7.37
C LYS A 58 6.40 -4.36 5.91
N LYS A 59 5.11 -4.56 5.65
CA LYS A 59 4.51 -4.43 4.32
C LYS A 59 4.69 -3.03 3.76
N ALA A 60 4.30 -2.00 4.52
CA ALA A 60 4.45 -0.60 4.10
C ALA A 60 5.89 -0.25 3.75
N LEU A 61 6.84 -0.55 4.64
CA LEU A 61 8.25 -0.22 4.45
C LEU A 61 8.88 -0.96 3.26
N ALA A 62 8.57 -2.24 3.08
CA ALA A 62 9.09 -3.03 1.97
C ALA A 62 8.62 -2.47 0.63
N ILE A 63 7.33 -2.14 0.50
CA ILE A 63 6.78 -1.58 -0.73
C ILE A 63 7.25 -0.16 -0.99
N ALA A 64 7.33 0.67 0.06
CA ALA A 64 7.88 2.02 -0.08
C ALA A 64 9.33 1.99 -0.58
N LYS A 65 10.16 1.09 -0.01
CA LYS A 65 11.55 0.90 -0.44
C LYS A 65 11.66 0.38 -1.87
N PHE A 66 10.78 -0.52 -2.28
CA PHE A 66 10.78 -1.10 -3.62
C PHE A 66 10.32 -0.10 -4.70
N THR A 67 9.24 0.64 -4.43
CA THR A 67 8.60 1.53 -5.41
C THR A 67 9.13 2.96 -5.41
N GLY A 68 9.80 3.38 -4.32
CA GLY A 68 10.20 4.77 -4.11
C GLY A 68 9.02 5.71 -3.79
N MET A 69 7.84 5.16 -3.50
CA MET A 69 6.61 5.92 -3.19
C MET A 69 6.16 5.71 -1.75
N MET A 70 5.25 6.56 -1.27
CA MET A 70 4.57 6.28 -0.01
C MET A 70 3.74 5.01 -0.14
N ALA A 71 3.69 4.20 0.90
CA ALA A 71 2.93 2.95 0.91
C ALA A 71 2.10 2.81 2.19
N ILE A 72 0.89 2.30 2.04
CA ILE A 72 0.01 1.95 3.15
C ILE A 72 0.01 0.44 3.29
N GLY A 73 0.49 -0.05 4.43
CA GLY A 73 0.38 -1.45 4.82
C GLY A 73 -0.82 -1.65 5.75
N GLU A 74 -1.50 -2.77 5.57
CA GLU A 74 -2.61 -3.20 6.40
C GLU A 74 -2.41 -4.70 6.69
N ASP A 75 -2.65 -5.11 7.93
CA ASP A 75 -2.75 -6.51 8.30
C ASP A 75 -3.91 -6.73 9.27
N SER A 76 -4.57 -7.87 9.14
CA SER A 76 -5.76 -8.24 9.92
C SER A 76 -5.85 -9.76 10.02
N GLY A 77 -6.55 -10.25 11.06
CA GLY A 77 -6.80 -11.66 11.31
C GLY A 77 -8.28 -11.97 11.47
#